data_AF-A0A932DZW6-F1
#
_entry.id   AF-A0A932DZW6-F1
#
_cell.length_a   1.000
_cell.length_b   1.000
_cell.length_c   1.000
_cell.angle_alpha   90.00
_cell.angle_beta   90.00
_cell.angle_gamma   90.00
#
_symmetry.space_group_name_H-M   'P 1'
#
loop_
_entity.id
_entity.type
_entity.pdbx_description
1 polymer ?
#
loop_
_entity_poly.entity_id
_entity_poly.type
_entity_poly.pdbx_seq_one_letter_code
_entity_poly.pdbx_strand_id
1 'polypeptide(L)' 'ARLIGCRVGAGDKLAAGERFGLIRFGSRTDCLMPRGADVRVRTGDHVTGGVTVLGILA' A
#
# COMPACT_ATOMS: atom_id res chain seq x y z
N ALA A 1 -7.96 3.23 -12.64
CA ALA A 1 -6.62 2.77 -12.22
C ALA A 1 -5.92 2.15 -13.42
N ARG A 2 -4.80 2.71 -13.91
CA ARG A 2 -4.30 2.37 -15.25
C ARG A 2 -3.31 1.19 -15.29
N LEU A 3 -2.54 0.91 -14.23
CA LEU A 3 -1.57 -0.21 -14.20
C LEU A 3 -1.26 -0.65 -12.75
N ILE A 4 -2.15 -1.45 -12.13
CA ILE A 4 -1.81 -2.18 -10.89
C ILE A 4 -1.36 -3.58 -11.32
N GLY A 5 -0.08 -3.89 -11.15
CA GLY A 5 0.42 -5.24 -11.40
C GLY A 5 0.21 -6.11 -10.17
N CYS A 6 -0.96 -6.75 -10.06
CA CYS A 6 -1.19 -7.80 -9.07
C CYS A 6 -0.47 -9.08 -9.50
N ARG A 7 0.31 -9.67 -8.59
CA ARG A 7 1.03 -10.93 -8.85
C ARG A 7 0.38 -12.13 -8.18
N VAL A 8 -0.70 -11.90 -7.44
CA VAL A 8 -1.37 -12.91 -6.62
C VAL A 8 -2.82 -13.08 -7.06
N GLY A 9 -3.31 -14.31 -6.97
CA GLY A 9 -4.66 -14.73 -7.33
C GLY A 9 -5.56 -14.92 -6.11
N ALA A 10 -6.84 -15.18 -6.37
CA ALA A 10 -7.79 -15.52 -5.31
C ALA A 10 -7.40 -16.86 -4.67
N GLY A 11 -7.30 -16.88 -3.33
CA GLY A 11 -6.94 -18.07 -2.56
C GLY A 11 -5.45 -18.18 -2.19
N ASP A 12 -4.60 -17.29 -2.70
CA ASP A 12 -3.19 -17.27 -2.32
C ASP A 12 -3.02 -16.84 -0.86
N LYS A 13 -2.20 -17.59 -0.12
CA LYS A 13 -1.80 -17.26 1.25
C LYS A 13 -0.46 -16.52 1.20
N LEU A 14 -0.43 -15.33 1.76
CA LEU A 14 0.76 -14.48 1.80
C LEU A 14 1.28 -14.39 3.24
N ALA A 15 2.60 -14.39 3.39
CA ALA A 15 3.23 -14.10 4.66
C ALA A 15 3.15 -12.58 4.98
N ALA A 16 3.29 -12.24 6.26
CA ALA A 16 3.40 -10.84 6.66
C ALA A 16 4.61 -10.19 5.98
N GLY A 17 4.38 -9.07 5.29
CA GLY A 17 5.41 -8.35 4.52
C GLY A 17 5.59 -8.83 3.08
N GLU A 18 4.88 -9.87 2.65
CA GLU A 18 4.92 -10.34 1.26
C GLU A 18 4.14 -9.40 0.32
N ARG A 19 4.65 -9.22 -0.91
CA ARG A 19 4.11 -8.23 -1.85
C ARG A 19 2.94 -8.81 -2.65
N PHE A 20 1.75 -8.28 -2.40
CA PHE A 20 0.53 -8.58 -3.18
C PHE A 20 0.63 -8.07 -4.65
N GLY A 21 1.18 -6.88 -4.84
CA GLY A 21 1.28 -6.24 -6.15
C GLY A 21 2.06 -4.94 -6.11
N LEU A 22 2.23 -4.31 -7.26
CA LEU A 22 2.89 -3.02 -7.38
C LEU A 22 2.03 -2.04 -8.19
N ILE A 23 1.76 -0.88 -7.60
CA ILE A 23 1.20 0.27 -8.30
C ILE A 23 2.36 0.98 -9.00
N ARG A 24 2.35 0.98 -10.34
CA ARG A 24 3.42 1.62 -11.13
C ARG A 24 3.20 3.13 -11.17
N PHE A 25 4.24 3.90 -10.84
CA PHE A 25 4.21 5.35 -10.72
C PHE A 25 3.84 6.02 -12.06
N GLY A 26 2.61 6.55 -12.09
CA GLY A 26 2.05 7.37 -13.16
C GLY A 26 0.69 7.98 -12.79
N SER A 27 0.18 7.72 -11.58
CA SER A 27 -1.09 8.24 -11.07
C SER A 27 -0.96 8.60 -9.59
N ARG A 28 -1.76 9.58 -9.16
CA ARG A 28 -2.08 9.78 -7.75
C ARG A 28 -2.66 8.48 -7.19
N THR A 29 -2.22 8.09 -6.00
CA THR A 29 -2.75 6.92 -5.28
C THR A 29 -3.40 7.42 -4.00
N ASP A 30 -4.70 7.20 -3.88
CA ASP A 30 -5.43 7.48 -2.65
C ASP A 30 -5.47 6.20 -1.80
N CYS A 31 -4.98 6.29 -0.56
CA CYS A 31 -4.98 5.18 0.38
C CYS A 31 -6.12 5.37 1.39
N LEU A 32 -7.16 4.55 1.28
CA LEU A 32 -8.25 4.51 2.25
C LEU A 32 -7.85 3.59 3.40
N MET A 33 -7.93 4.11 4.63
CA MET A 33 -7.62 3.35 5.85
C MET A 33 -8.87 3.23 6.73
N PRO A 34 -9.04 2.11 7.46
CA PRO A 34 -10.12 1.98 8.43
C PRO A 34 -9.97 2.98 9.59
N ARG A 35 -11.10 3.29 10.24
CA ARG A 35 -11.11 4.15 11.42
C ARG A 35 -10.32 3.48 12.55
N GLY A 36 -9.35 4.18 13.11
CA GLY A 36 -8.47 3.66 14.17
C GLY A 36 -7.10 3.20 13.68
N ALA A 37 -6.81 3.25 12.38
CA ALA A 37 -5.45 3.04 11.89
C ALA A 37 -4.49 4.11 12.45
N ASP A 38 -3.33 3.68 12.93
CA ASP A 38 -2.24 4.55 13.36
C ASP A 38 -1.46 5.03 12.13
N VAL A 39 -1.78 6.25 11.66
CA VAL A 39 -1.18 6.85 10.47
C VAL A 39 0.25 7.32 10.78
N ARG A 40 1.23 6.81 10.02
CA ARG A 40 2.67 7.02 10.26
C ARG A 40 3.31 8.09 9.37
N VAL A 41 2.53 8.76 8.53
CA VAL A 41 2.99 9.79 7.59
C VAL A 41 2.19 11.07 7.74
N ARG A 42 2.75 12.18 7.27
CA ARG A 42 2.13 13.51 7.30
C ARG A 42 2.21 14.19 5.94
N THR A 43 1.39 15.21 5.75
CA THR A 43 1.43 16.03 4.54
C THR A 43 2.80 16.68 4.40
N GLY A 44 3.42 16.50 3.23
CA GLY A 44 4.76 17.01 2.91
C GLY A 44 5.88 15.97 3.03
N ASP A 45 5.61 14.79 3.62
CA ASP A 45 6.60 13.71 3.68
C ASP A 45 6.89 13.16 2.29
N HIS A 46 8.18 12.89 2.02
CA HIS A 46 8.59 12.16 0.83
C HIS A 46 8.44 10.66 1.08
N VAL A 47 7.56 10.00 0.32
CA VAL A 47 7.24 8.59 0.50
C VAL A 47 7.70 7.75 -0.69
N THR A 48 8.22 6.56 -0.41
CA THR A 48 8.66 5.61 -1.43
C THR A 48 7.76 4.37 -1.37
N GLY A 49 7.10 4.05 -2.49
CA GLY A 49 6.19 2.91 -2.58
C GLY A 49 6.88 1.59 -2.28
N GLY A 50 6.26 0.76 -1.44
CA GLY A 50 6.82 -0.53 -1.00
C GLY A 50 7.95 -0.42 0.04
N VAL A 51 8.28 0.78 0.50
CA VAL A 51 9.30 1.03 1.53
C VAL A 51 8.69 1.80 2.71
N THR A 52 8.03 2.92 2.43
CA THR A 52 7.43 3.76 3.48
C THR A 52 6.14 3.14 4.00
N VAL A 53 6.05 2.93 5.31
CA VAL A 53 4.83 2.49 5.98
C VAL A 53 3.89 3.68 6.15
N LEU A 54 2.71 3.63 5.53
CA LEU A 54 1.72 4.72 5.61
C LEU A 54 0.91 4.68 6.91
N GLY A 55 0.65 3.49 7.44
CA GLY A 55 -0.09 3.31 8.69
C GLY A 55 -0.13 1.86 9.12
N ILE A 56 -0.49 1.63 10.38
CA ILE A 56 -0.59 0.30 11.00
C ILE A 56 -2.00 0.12 11.53
N LEU A 57 -2.57 -1.06 11.31
CA LEU A 57 -3.80 -1.49 11.94
C LEU A 57 -3.43 -2.49 13.05
N ALA A 58 -3.86 -2.19 14.28
CA ALA A 58 -3.73 -3.10 15.42
C ALA A 58 -4.90 -4.08 15.46
#